data_AF-A0A0U3PVN5-F1
#
_entry.id   AF-A0A0U3PVN5-F1
#
_cell.length_a   1.000
_cell.length_b   1.000
_cell.length_c   1.000
_cell.angle_alpha   90.00
_cell.angle_beta   90.00
_cell.angle_gamma   90.00
#
_symmetry.space_group_name_H-M   'P 1'
#
loop_
_entity.id
_entity.type
_entity.pdbx_description
1 polymer ?
#
loop_
_entity_poly.entity_id
_entity_poly.type
_entity_poly.pdbx_seq_one_letter_code
_entity_poly.pdbx_strand_id
1 'polypeptide(L)'
;MRTRVRNGDPEAFAELFDACARAVYNHAFRLTADWSLAEDVMSTTFMEAWRRRASVEDDAVDATGRHGVAIAREDSGNGERTEWIFDKKTLRFLGERTVVVKAVAHSPFKVGTVTFTSAITQRAIVDASKQVPGQAS
;
A
#
# COMPACT_ATOMS: atom_id res chain seq x y z
N MET A 1 3.30 2.85 -16.76
CA MET A 1 2.85 3.65 -15.61
C MET A 1 4.01 4.29 -14.85
N ARG A 2 4.88 3.54 -14.14
CA ARG A 2 6.00 4.09 -13.34
C ARG A 2 6.90 5.10 -14.06
N THR A 3 7.32 4.83 -15.29
CA THR A 3 8.18 5.76 -16.04
C THR A 3 7.50 7.12 -16.25
N ARG A 4 6.20 7.14 -16.57
CA ARG A 4 5.41 8.38 -16.72
C ARG A 4 5.31 9.14 -15.39
N VAL A 5 4.96 8.44 -14.31
CA VAL A 5 4.88 9.03 -12.96
C VAL A 5 6.24 9.59 -12.50
N ARG A 6 7.34 8.87 -12.74
CA ARG A 6 8.71 9.34 -12.43
C ARG A 6 9.09 10.59 -13.22
N ASN A 7 8.62 10.70 -14.45
CA ASN A 7 8.80 11.89 -15.28
C ASN A 7 7.90 13.07 -14.87
N GLY A 8 7.02 12.89 -13.86
CA GLY A 8 6.13 13.94 -13.37
C GLY A 8 4.88 14.15 -14.22
N ASP A 9 4.45 13.13 -14.98
CA ASP A 9 3.20 13.15 -15.74
C ASP A 9 1.99 13.20 -14.79
N PRO A 10 1.23 14.31 -14.76
CA PRO A 10 0.09 14.46 -13.85
C PRO A 10 -1.09 13.58 -14.23
N GLU A 11 -1.29 13.25 -15.51
CA GLU A 11 -2.38 12.36 -15.94
C GLU A 11 -2.10 10.93 -15.48
N ALA A 12 -0.86 10.46 -15.66
CA ALA A 12 -0.46 9.14 -15.18
C ALA A 12 -0.60 9.01 -13.65
N PHE A 13 -0.34 10.10 -12.91
CA PHE A 13 -0.54 10.10 -11.46
C PHE A 13 -2.02 10.16 -11.09
N ALA A 14 -2.85 10.90 -11.82
CA ALA A 14 -4.30 10.92 -11.62
C ALA A 14 -4.91 9.52 -11.85
N GLU A 15 -4.53 8.83 -12.93
CA GLU A 15 -4.94 7.43 -13.19
C GLU A 15 -4.57 6.50 -12.02
N LEU A 16 -3.37 6.66 -11.46
CA LEU A 16 -2.91 5.88 -10.30
C LEU A 16 -3.71 6.22 -9.03
N PHE A 17 -3.98 7.51 -8.78
CA PHE A 17 -4.77 7.97 -7.66
C PHE A 17 -6.20 7.41 -7.73
N ASP A 18 -6.88 7.59 -8.86
CA ASP A 18 -8.27 7.15 -9.07
C ASP A 18 -8.42 5.64 -8.89
N ALA A 19 -7.43 4.86 -9.35
CA ALA A 19 -7.45 3.40 -9.21
C ALA A 19 -7.16 2.92 -7.78
N CYS A 20 -6.22 3.56 -7.07
CA CYS A 20 -5.65 3.01 -5.84
C CYS A 20 -6.16 3.67 -4.55
N ALA A 21 -6.58 4.94 -4.57
CA ALA A 21 -6.88 5.73 -3.37
C ALA A 21 -7.94 5.09 -2.47
N ARG A 22 -9.04 4.62 -3.07
CA ARG A 22 -10.12 3.94 -2.34
C ARG A 22 -9.65 2.66 -1.65
N ALA A 23 -8.71 1.92 -2.26
CA ALA A 23 -8.20 0.70 -1.67
C ALA A 23 -7.30 0.97 -0.46
N VAL A 24 -6.43 1.99 -0.56
CA VAL A 24 -5.61 2.48 0.56
C VAL A 24 -6.50 2.93 1.71
N TYR A 25 -7.49 3.78 1.42
CA TYR A 25 -8.46 4.28 2.39
C TYR A 25 -9.20 3.15 3.11
N ASN A 26 -9.83 2.24 2.36
CA ASN A 26 -10.61 1.16 2.93
C ASN A 26 -9.77 0.18 3.76
N HIS A 27 -8.49 0.01 3.41
CA HIS A 27 -7.59 -0.84 4.17
C HIS A 27 -7.14 -0.16 5.46
N ALA A 28 -6.72 1.10 5.39
CA ALA A 28 -6.40 1.90 6.57
C ALA A 28 -7.58 1.94 7.54
N PHE A 29 -8.79 2.22 7.05
CA PHE A 29 -10.01 2.22 7.85
C PHE A 29 -10.28 0.86 8.51
N ARG A 30 -10.02 -0.26 7.82
CA ARG A 30 -10.20 -1.59 8.40
C ARG A 30 -9.23 -1.86 9.56
N LEU A 31 -8.03 -1.29 9.52
CA LEU A 31 -7.02 -1.45 10.57
C LEU A 31 -7.25 -0.51 11.76
N THR A 32 -7.75 0.70 11.50
CA THR A 32 -7.81 1.77 12.51
C THR A 32 -9.21 2.00 13.07
N ALA A 33 -10.26 1.62 12.34
CA ALA A 33 -11.65 2.01 12.59
C ALA A 33 -11.85 3.54 12.74
N ASP A 34 -10.93 4.34 12.20
CA ASP A 34 -10.91 5.80 12.27
C ASP A 34 -10.91 6.38 10.85
N TRP A 35 -11.98 7.10 10.52
CA TRP A 35 -12.20 7.73 9.22
C TRP A 35 -11.17 8.83 8.92
N SER A 36 -10.83 9.65 9.93
CA SER A 36 -9.88 10.75 9.80
C SER A 36 -8.49 10.21 9.58
N LEU A 37 -8.08 9.23 10.38
CA LEU A 37 -6.76 8.61 10.22
C LEU A 37 -6.64 7.89 8.86
N ALA A 38 -7.71 7.24 8.39
CA ALA A 38 -7.71 6.61 7.07
C ALA A 38 -7.56 7.63 5.92
N GLU A 39 -8.20 8.80 6.05
CA GLU A 39 -8.07 9.90 5.10
C GLU A 39 -6.64 10.48 5.12
N ASP A 40 -6.08 10.69 6.30
CA ASP A 40 -4.70 11.17 6.48
C ASP A 40 -3.69 10.20 5.88
N VAL A 41 -3.85 8.89 6.13
CA VAL A 41 -3.00 7.83 5.58
C VAL A 41 -3.03 7.85 4.05
N MET A 42 -4.22 7.90 3.47
CA MET A 42 -4.41 7.93 2.01
C MET A 42 -3.79 9.20 1.43
N SER A 43 -4.19 10.38 1.92
CA SER A 43 -3.73 11.68 1.43
C SER A 43 -2.21 11.80 1.52
N THR A 44 -1.62 11.46 2.67
CA THR A 44 -0.17 11.50 2.87
C THR A 44 0.56 10.56 1.91
N THR A 45 0.04 9.34 1.71
CA THR A 45 0.63 8.38 0.78
C THR A 45 0.74 8.95 -0.63
N PHE A 46 -0.35 9.52 -1.16
CA PHE A 46 -0.35 10.05 -2.54
C PHE A 46 0.38 11.39 -2.65
N MET A 47 0.27 12.29 -1.67
CA MET A 47 1.03 13.55 -1.67
C MET A 47 2.54 13.30 -1.65
N GLU A 48 3.01 12.39 -0.79
CA GLU A 48 4.42 12.00 -0.79
C GLU A 48 4.80 11.33 -2.11
N ALA A 49 3.93 10.48 -2.64
CA ALA A 49 4.24 9.77 -3.87
C ALA A 49 4.41 10.71 -5.07
N TRP A 50 3.54 11.71 -5.17
CA TRP A 50 3.66 12.77 -6.16
C TRP A 50 4.93 13.60 -5.98
N ARG A 51 5.20 14.04 -4.73
CA ARG A 51 6.36 14.89 -4.43
C ARG A 51 7.69 14.20 -4.72
N ARG A 52 7.82 12.94 -4.33
CA ARG A 52 9.08 12.20 -4.42
C ARG A 52 9.30 11.58 -5.80
N ARG A 53 8.25 11.39 -6.61
CA ARG A 53 8.20 10.83 -7.99
C ARG A 53 8.80 9.43 -8.16
N ALA A 54 9.79 9.05 -7.35
CA ALA A 54 10.49 7.77 -7.30
C ALA A 54 9.90 6.77 -6.30
N SER A 55 8.85 7.14 -5.56
CA SER A 55 8.15 6.28 -4.60
C SER A 55 7.26 5.21 -5.25
N VAL A 56 7.12 5.22 -6.58
CA VAL A 56 6.48 4.15 -7.33
C VAL A 56 7.54 3.14 -7.77
N GLU A 57 7.41 1.91 -7.29
CA GLU A 57 8.28 0.78 -7.65
C GLU A 57 7.50 -0.26 -8.45
N ASP A 58 8.10 -0.81 -9.52
CA ASP A 58 7.41 -1.67 -10.51
C ASP A 58 7.53 -3.16 -10.21
N ASP A 59 8.24 -3.50 -9.13
CA ASP A 59 8.61 -4.86 -8.76
C ASP A 59 8.63 -5.06 -7.24
N ALA A 60 7.55 -4.67 -6.57
CA ALA A 60 7.36 -4.97 -5.15
C ALA A 60 6.77 -6.37 -4.98
N VAL A 61 7.13 -7.04 -3.88
CA VAL A 61 6.71 -8.42 -3.60
C VAL A 61 5.85 -8.42 -2.34
N ASP A 62 4.61 -8.92 -2.47
CA ASP A 62 3.69 -9.09 -1.34
C ASP A 62 4.09 -10.28 -0.45
N ALA A 63 3.38 -10.46 0.68
CA ALA A 63 3.68 -11.55 1.63
C ALA A 63 3.52 -12.96 1.03
N THR A 64 2.86 -13.11 -0.12
CA THR A 64 2.66 -14.40 -0.81
C THR A 64 3.65 -14.61 -1.97
N GLY A 65 4.57 -13.66 -2.21
CA GLY A 65 5.54 -13.74 -3.30
C GLY A 65 5.03 -13.19 -4.64
N ARG A 66 3.86 -12.54 -4.68
CA ARG A 66 3.35 -11.94 -5.92
C ARG A 66 4.01 -10.60 -6.17
N HIS A 67 4.46 -10.41 -7.41
CA HIS A 67 5.05 -9.17 -7.87
C HIS A 67 3.98 -8.16 -8.28
N GLY A 68 4.19 -6.89 -7.95
CA GLY A 68 3.24 -5.81 -8.17
C GLY A 68 3.90 -4.44 -8.22
N VAL A 69 3.07 -3.42 -8.38
CA VAL A 69 3.46 -2.01 -8.28
C VAL A 69 3.26 -1.54 -6.85
N ALA A 70 4.29 -0.98 -6.23
CA ALA A 70 4.18 -0.35 -4.90
C ALA A 70 4.03 1.16 -4.99
N ILE A 71 3.15 1.71 -4.16
CA ILE A 71 3.14 3.13 -3.80
C ILE A 71 3.74 3.25 -2.41
N ALA A 72 4.91 3.86 -2.29
CA ALA A 72 5.63 3.99 -1.03
C ALA A 72 5.30 5.30 -0.31
N ARG A 73 5.11 5.21 1.00
CA ARG A 73 5.06 6.33 1.95
C ARG A 73 6.17 6.13 2.99
N GLU A 74 6.93 7.17 3.30
CA GLU A 74 7.94 7.10 4.35
C GLU A 74 7.44 7.73 5.64
N ASP A 75 7.46 6.95 6.72
CA ASP A 75 7.32 7.46 8.07
C ASP A 75 8.71 7.88 8.57
N SER A 76 9.00 9.17 8.42
CA SER A 76 10.30 9.75 8.83
C SER A 76 10.49 9.74 10.35
N GLY A 77 9.41 9.67 11.13
CA GLY A 77 9.47 9.59 12.59
C GLY A 77 9.99 8.23 13.05
N ASN A 78 9.47 7.16 12.43
CA ASN A 78 9.85 5.78 12.76
C ASN A 78 11.01 5.23 11.91
N GLY A 79 11.44 5.97 10.87
CA GLY A 79 12.47 5.50 9.93
C GLY A 79 11.99 4.36 9.05
N GLU A 80 10.68 4.25 8.85
CA GLU A 80 10.03 3.15 8.15
C GLU A 80 9.47 3.61 6.79
N ARG A 81 9.33 2.66 5.87
CA ARG A 81 8.64 2.84 4.60
C ARG A 81 7.50 1.84 4.54
N THR A 82 6.27 2.34 4.42
CA THR A 82 5.10 1.54 4.08
C THR A 82 4.98 1.48 2.55
N GLU A 83 4.81 0.29 2.01
CA GLU A 83 4.61 0.03 0.59
C GLU A 83 3.24 -0.61 0.38
N TRP A 84 2.36 0.11 -0.30
CA TRP A 84 1.05 -0.37 -0.73
C TRP A 84 1.19 -1.10 -2.05
N ILE A 85 0.99 -2.42 -2.08
CA ILE A 85 1.31 -3.27 -3.23
C ILE A 85 0.03 -3.58 -4.01
N PHE A 86 0.08 -3.31 -5.31
CA PHE A 86 -1.03 -3.49 -6.25
C PHE A 86 -0.63 -4.40 -7.40
N ASP A 87 -1.59 -5.14 -7.94
CA ASP A 87 -1.40 -5.91 -9.17
C ASP A 87 -1.00 -4.97 -10.32
N LYS A 88 0.05 -5.34 -11.04
CA LYS A 88 0.67 -4.47 -12.05
C LYS A 88 -0.25 -4.15 -13.23
N LYS A 89 -1.21 -5.03 -13.53
CA LYS A 89 -2.10 -4.88 -14.69
C LYS A 89 -3.43 -4.23 -14.33
N THR A 90 -3.97 -4.60 -13.18
CA THR A 90 -5.33 -4.25 -12.76
C THR A 90 -5.38 -3.21 -11.65
N LEU A 91 -4.23 -2.89 -11.05
CA LEU A 91 -4.11 -2.03 -9.87
C LEU A 91 -4.98 -2.49 -8.69
N ARG A 92 -5.32 -3.78 -8.63
CA ARG A 92 -5.99 -4.37 -7.48
C ARG A 92 -5.02 -4.46 -6.31
N PHE A 93 -5.44 -3.99 -5.13
CA PHE A 93 -4.65 -4.12 -3.92
C PHE A 93 -4.37 -5.60 -3.58
N LEU A 94 -3.08 -5.93 -3.46
CA LEU A 94 -2.57 -7.25 -3.13
C LEU A 94 -2.20 -7.37 -1.66
N GLY A 95 -1.76 -6.28 -1.04
CA GLY A 95 -1.30 -6.26 0.34
C GLY A 95 -0.38 -5.07 0.61
N GLU A 96 0.23 -5.05 1.78
CA GLU A 96 1.20 -4.01 2.13
C GLU A 96 2.39 -4.61 2.87
N ARG A 97 3.47 -3.85 2.94
CA ARG A 97 4.57 -4.12 3.87
C ARG A 97 5.14 -2.83 4.42
N THR A 98 5.63 -2.90 5.65
CA THR A 98 6.41 -1.82 6.28
C THR A 98 7.81 -2.32 6.55
N VAL A 99 8.81 -1.57 6.08
CA VAL A 99 10.23 -1.92 6.18
C VAL A 99 10.99 -0.77 6.80
N VAL A 100 11.89 -1.06 7.73
CA VAL A 100 12.82 -0.06 8.26
C VAL A 100 13.79 0.34 7.15
N VAL A 101 13.75 1.60 6.73
CA VAL A 101 14.64 2.15 5.69
C VAL A 101 15.71 3.08 6.26
N LYS A 102 15.53 3.54 7.51
CA LYS A 102 16.47 4.40 8.21
C LYS A 102 16.49 4.03 9.70
N ALA A 103 17.69 3.91 10.27
CA ALA A 103 17.82 3.72 11.71
C ALA A 103 17.40 4.98 12.47
N VAL A 104 16.59 4.80 13.53
CA VAL A 104 16.18 5.87 14.45
C VAL A 104 16.47 5.44 15.88
N ALA A 105 16.83 6.40 16.74
CA ALA A 105 17.39 6.11 18.08
C ALA A 105 16.46 5.30 19.00
N HIS A 106 15.15 5.40 18.82
CA HIS A 106 14.15 4.72 19.65
C HIS A 106 13.64 3.40 19.04
N SER A 107 14.04 3.05 17.82
CA SER A 107 13.62 1.80 17.18
C SER A 107 14.70 0.72 17.41
N PRO A 108 14.33 -0.46 17.95
CA PRO A 108 15.28 -1.57 18.11
C PRO A 108 15.56 -2.31 16.80
N PHE A 109 14.86 -1.99 15.72
CA PHE A 109 14.92 -2.73 14.46
C PHE A 109 16.06 -2.22 13.55
N LYS A 110 16.68 -3.16 12.83
CA LYS A 110 17.75 -2.85 11.86
C LYS A 110 17.13 -2.40 10.53
N VAL A 111 17.87 -1.59 9.77
CA VAL A 111 17.50 -1.27 8.38
C VAL A 111 17.35 -2.58 7.59
N GLY A 112 16.26 -2.69 6.83
CA GLY A 112 15.86 -3.89 6.10
C GLY A 112 14.91 -4.81 6.85
N THR A 113 14.68 -4.62 8.16
CA THR A 113 13.68 -5.40 8.90
C THR A 113 12.28 -5.07 8.40
N VAL A 114 11.50 -6.10 8.03
CA VAL A 114 10.06 -5.99 7.80
C VAL A 114 9.36 -5.97 9.15
N THR A 115 8.72 -4.87 9.50
CA THR A 115 7.99 -4.69 10.77
C THR A 115 6.51 -4.98 10.64
N PHE A 116 5.97 -4.94 9.42
CA PHE A 116 4.61 -5.35 9.11
C PHE A 116 4.52 -5.92 7.69
N THR A 117 3.67 -6.93 7.47
CA THR A 117 3.27 -7.33 6.12
C THR A 117 1.88 -7.96 6.10
N SER A 118 1.15 -7.75 5.02
CA SER A 118 -0.13 -8.39 4.76
C SER A 118 -0.24 -8.77 3.29
N ALA A 119 -1.10 -9.75 3.01
CA ALA A 119 -1.51 -10.08 1.65
C ALA A 119 -2.96 -10.56 1.63
N ILE A 120 -3.71 -10.14 0.61
CA ILE A 120 -5.03 -10.67 0.29
C ILE A 120 -4.83 -11.99 -0.46
N THR A 121 -5.03 -13.10 0.24
CA THR A 121 -4.90 -14.45 -0.32
C THR A 121 -6.11 -14.86 -1.15
N GLN A 122 -7.31 -14.52 -0.68
CA GLN A 122 -8.58 -14.86 -1.33
C GLN A 122 -9.54 -13.67 -1.27
N ARG A 123 -10.32 -13.51 -2.34
CA ARG A 123 -11.40 -12.51 -2.43
C ARG A 123 -12.58 -13.16 -3.13
N ALA A 124 -13.75 -13.07 -2.53
CA ALA A 124 -14.97 -13.69 -3.04
C ALA A 124 -16.21 -12.96 -2.54
N ILE A 125 -17.31 -13.15 -3.26
CA ILE A 125 -18.64 -12.72 -2.85
C ILE A 125 -19.23 -13.84 -1.98
N VAL A 126 -19.84 -13.48 -0.86
CA VAL A 126 -20.50 -14.40 0.06
C VAL A 126 -21.93 -13.91 0.32
N ASP A 127 -22.84 -14.85 0.59
CA ASP A 127 -24.28 -14.55 0.69
C ASP A 127 -24.67 -13.97 2.05
N ALA A 128 -23.90 -14.30 3.10
CA ALA A 128 -24.14 -13.84 4.46
C ALA A 128 -22.91 -13.18 5.11
N SER A 129 -23.16 -12.24 6.02
CA SER A 129 -22.10 -11.67 6.86
C SER A 129 -21.43 -12.76 7.69
N LYS A 130 -20.10 -12.70 7.79
CA LYS A 130 -19.23 -13.71 8.46
C LYS A 130 -19.11 -15.07 7.76
N GLN A 131 -19.74 -15.27 6.59
CA GLN A 131 -19.51 -16.49 5.80
C GLN A 131 -18.09 -16.47 5.19
N VAL A 132 -17.37 -17.59 5.32
CA VAL A 132 -16.05 -17.76 4.71
C VAL A 132 -16.23 -18.24 3.27
N PRO A 133 -15.51 -17.70 2.28
CA PRO A 133 -15.75 -18.10 0.91
C PRO A 133 -15.28 -19.52 0.62
N GLY A 134 -16.12 -20.28 -0.08
CA GLY A 134 -15.92 -21.70 -0.35
C GLY A 134 -16.57 -22.65 0.67
N GLN A 135 -17.19 -22.14 1.73
CA GLN A 135 -18.10 -22.93 2.57
C GLN A 135 -19.52 -22.85 2.02
N ALA A 136 -20.02 -23.99 1.52
CA ALA A 136 -21.42 -24.13 1.12
C ALA A 136 -22.34 -23.92 2.34
N SER A 137 -23.44 -23.20 2.13
CA SER A 137 -24.50 -22.98 3.12
C SER A 137 -25.34 -24.23 3.35
#